data_AF-A0A3Q3E6K6-F1
#
_entry.id   AF-A0A3Q3E6K6-F1
#
_cell.length_a   1.000
_cell.length_b   1.000
_cell.length_c   1.000
_cell.angle_alpha   90.00
_cell.angle_beta   90.00
_cell.angle_gamma   90.00
#
_symmetry.space_group_name_H-M   'P 1'
#
loop_
_entity.id
_entity.type
_entity.pdbx_description
1 polymer ?
#
loop_
_entity_poly.entity_id
_entity_poly.type
_entity_poly.pdbx_seq_one_letter_code
_entity_poly.pdbx_strand_id
1 'polypeptide(L)'
;MSELGYSTRPDGALSLTLLLTRMKVRSLEQCRETGVVLLGFLTLAVSVGNLSTRGLQEDGAASNSLEEELEVTTYWWGEWAKWTACTRTCGGGVMSQERHCLKQRKKVAAGKDNMTCTGTPKKYHLCNTKECPATGRSFREEQCWSFNSQLYSGRNYQWKPLYPDDYVHISSNPCDLHCTTTDGQRQLMVTARDGTSCKFSSYRGVCVDGKCEPIGCDGVLFSSNTLDKCGVCQGDGSSCSRVTGNFRRGALSLGYSFITQIPEGSWDIQIIERKKSADVLAVTDQAGNFFFNGAYKVDSPQNFHAAGTIFKYRRPMDVYETGIEYIVTKGPIDQAINILVHFHFLLHHFRHINMTAALRPL
;
A
#
# COMPACT_ATOMS: atom_id res chain seq x y z
N MET A 1 -79.10 20.70 -20.29
CA MET A 1 -78.81 20.18 -21.64
C MET A 1 -77.78 19.07 -21.49
N SER A 2 -78.20 17.83 -21.82
CA SER A 2 -77.40 16.62 -22.16
C SER A 2 -76.28 16.20 -21.19
N GLU A 3 -76.46 15.23 -20.28
CA GLU A 3 -76.56 13.75 -20.44
C GLU A 3 -75.32 13.01 -20.98
N LEU A 4 -74.85 12.05 -20.15
CA LEU A 4 -74.36 10.67 -20.40
C LEU A 4 -73.18 10.48 -21.39
N GLY A 5 -72.20 9.59 -21.18
CA GLY A 5 -72.09 8.43 -20.29
C GLY A 5 -70.79 7.63 -20.54
N TYR A 6 -70.64 6.58 -19.74
CA TYR A 6 -69.60 5.55 -19.67
C TYR A 6 -69.19 4.88 -21.00
N SER A 7 -67.96 4.37 -21.10
CA SER A 7 -67.70 2.95 -21.42
C SER A 7 -66.23 2.53 -21.26
N THR A 8 -66.06 1.23 -21.02
CA THR A 8 -64.93 0.42 -20.53
C THR A 8 -64.03 -0.18 -21.63
N ARG A 9 -62.72 -0.41 -21.30
CA ARG A 9 -61.71 -1.47 -21.66
C ARG A 9 -61.80 -2.19 -23.04
N PRO A 10 -60.69 -2.62 -23.71
CA PRO A 10 -59.62 -3.48 -23.16
C PRO A 10 -58.18 -3.35 -23.78
N ASP A 11 -57.24 -4.07 -23.16
CA ASP A 11 -55.95 -4.64 -23.61
C ASP A 11 -55.25 -4.15 -24.89
N GLY A 12 -53.95 -3.85 -24.75
CA GLY A 12 -53.04 -3.69 -25.89
C GLY A 12 -51.59 -3.54 -25.44
N ALA A 13 -50.87 -4.66 -25.40
CA ALA A 13 -49.43 -4.72 -25.20
C ALA A 13 -48.68 -3.84 -26.21
N LEU A 14 -47.70 -3.06 -25.74
CA LEU A 14 -46.71 -2.43 -26.61
C LEU A 14 -45.30 -2.90 -26.20
N SER A 15 -44.81 -3.78 -27.06
CA SER A 15 -43.44 -4.24 -27.22
C SER A 15 -42.47 -3.06 -27.26
N LEU A 16 -41.51 -3.02 -26.33
CA LEU A 16 -40.37 -2.11 -26.40
C LEU A 16 -39.23 -2.82 -27.15
N THR A 17 -39.17 -2.59 -28.46
CA THR A 17 -38.10 -3.07 -29.34
C THR A 17 -36.77 -2.40 -28.94
N LEU A 18 -35.79 -3.24 -28.56
CA LEU A 18 -34.41 -2.84 -28.27
C LEU A 18 -33.70 -2.46 -29.59
N LEU A 19 -33.31 -1.20 -29.76
CA LEU A 19 -32.31 -0.79 -30.75
C LEU A 19 -30.92 -0.84 -30.10
N LEU A 20 -30.17 -1.90 -30.38
CA LEU A 20 -28.74 -2.01 -30.07
C LEU A 20 -27.92 -1.35 -31.18
N THR A 21 -27.41 -0.15 -30.93
CA THR A 21 -26.36 0.45 -31.76
C THR A 21 -24.99 0.04 -31.20
N ARG A 22 -24.26 -0.73 -32.01
CA ARG A 22 -22.89 -1.22 -31.76
C ARG A 22 -21.89 -0.05 -31.69
N MET A 23 -21.16 0.11 -30.58
CA MET A 23 -19.87 0.80 -30.56
C MET A 23 -18.73 -0.22 -30.61
N LYS A 24 -17.89 -0.05 -31.63
CA LYS A 24 -16.83 -0.96 -32.06
C LYS A 24 -15.53 -0.50 -31.41
N VAL A 25 -15.01 -1.26 -30.44
CA VAL A 25 -13.66 -1.06 -29.91
C VAL A 25 -12.68 -1.79 -30.85
N ARG A 26 -11.78 -1.01 -31.47
CA ARG A 26 -10.67 -1.51 -32.29
C ARG A 26 -9.57 -2.02 -31.35
N SER A 27 -9.14 -3.28 -31.54
CA SER A 27 -7.86 -3.75 -31.03
C SER A 27 -6.72 -3.14 -31.86
N LEU A 28 -5.64 -2.79 -31.18
CA LEU A 28 -4.38 -2.38 -31.78
C LEU A 28 -3.46 -3.61 -31.78
N GLU A 29 -3.31 -4.21 -32.95
CA GLU A 29 -2.25 -5.14 -33.29
C GLU A 29 -1.49 -4.58 -34.49
N GLN A 30 -0.19 -4.90 -34.53
CA GLN A 30 0.80 -4.76 -35.62
C GLN A 30 1.78 -3.57 -35.56
N CYS A 31 2.99 -3.86 -35.08
CA CYS A 31 4.23 -3.50 -35.78
C CYS A 31 5.08 -4.77 -35.95
N ARG A 32 5.51 -5.02 -37.18
CA ARG A 32 6.38 -6.11 -37.65
C ARG A 32 7.68 -5.46 -38.13
N GLU A 33 8.82 -6.05 -37.80
CA GLU A 33 10.07 -6.12 -38.61
C GLU A 33 11.05 -7.06 -37.86
N THR A 34 11.21 -8.32 -38.28
CA THR A 34 12.28 -8.89 -39.13
C THR A 34 13.70 -8.86 -38.54
N GLY A 35 14.25 -10.05 -38.27
CA GLY A 35 15.67 -10.28 -37.97
C GLY A 35 15.95 -11.78 -37.83
N VAL A 36 16.19 -12.47 -38.95
CA VAL A 36 16.60 -13.88 -39.00
C VAL A 36 18.11 -13.95 -38.74
N VAL A 37 18.51 -14.68 -37.70
CA VAL A 37 19.92 -15.05 -37.44
C VAL A 37 20.20 -16.36 -38.17
N LEU A 38 21.16 -16.35 -39.08
CA LEU A 38 21.69 -17.55 -39.75
C LEU A 38 23.14 -17.76 -39.32
N LEU A 39 23.38 -18.91 -38.67
CA LEU A 39 24.70 -19.48 -38.41
C LEU A 39 25.23 -20.16 -39.68
N GLY A 40 26.51 -20.02 -39.96
CA GLY A 40 27.20 -20.77 -41.01
C GLY A 40 28.72 -20.56 -40.97
N PHE A 41 29.43 -21.57 -40.51
CA PHE A 41 30.89 -21.73 -40.61
C PHE A 41 31.32 -21.96 -42.07
N LEU A 42 32.49 -21.47 -42.48
CA LEU A 42 33.58 -22.28 -43.07
C LEU A 42 34.78 -21.42 -43.54
N THR A 43 35.91 -22.11 -43.55
CA THR A 43 37.33 -21.72 -43.56
C THR A 43 37.96 -21.56 -44.95
N LEU A 44 39.23 -21.12 -44.93
CA LEU A 44 40.32 -21.23 -45.93
C LEU A 44 40.53 -20.01 -46.84
N ALA A 45 41.74 -19.66 -47.31
CA ALA A 45 43.14 -19.65 -46.84
C ALA A 45 43.97 -19.11 -48.03
N VAL A 46 45.20 -18.62 -47.76
CA VAL A 46 46.34 -18.44 -48.71
C VAL A 46 46.19 -17.24 -49.69
N SER A 47 47.19 -16.42 -50.04
CA SER A 47 48.66 -16.48 -50.22
C SER A 47 49.30 -15.12 -49.84
N VAL A 48 50.41 -15.04 -49.11
CA VAL A 48 51.84 -15.14 -49.53
C VAL A 48 52.20 -14.32 -50.79
N GLY A 49 53.03 -13.29 -50.58
CA GLY A 49 53.78 -12.58 -51.62
C GLY A 49 54.87 -11.70 -51.00
N ASN A 50 56.09 -12.24 -50.89
CA ASN A 50 57.32 -11.57 -50.45
C ASN A 50 57.87 -10.61 -51.51
N LEU A 51 58.50 -9.50 -51.10
CA LEU A 51 59.70 -8.99 -51.80
C LEU A 51 60.62 -8.15 -50.87
N SER A 52 61.83 -8.67 -50.68
CA SER A 52 63.10 -7.99 -50.32
C SER A 52 63.45 -6.91 -51.37
N THR A 53 64.27 -5.86 -51.19
CA THR A 53 65.36 -5.55 -50.26
C THR A 53 65.83 -4.09 -50.49
N ARG A 54 66.56 -3.55 -49.49
CA ARG A 54 67.63 -2.53 -49.52
C ARG A 54 67.27 -1.03 -49.39
N GLY A 55 67.55 -0.53 -48.18
CA GLY A 55 68.62 0.45 -47.96
C GLY A 55 68.18 1.88 -47.62
N LEU A 56 68.40 2.31 -46.37
CA LEU A 56 69.30 3.39 -45.96
C LEU A 56 68.89 3.99 -44.60
N GLN A 57 69.95 4.32 -43.85
CA GLN A 57 70.05 5.34 -42.80
C GLN A 57 69.36 5.12 -41.45
N GLU A 58 70.21 5.04 -40.42
CA GLU A 58 69.92 5.31 -39.02
C GLU A 58 69.29 6.69 -38.85
N ASP A 59 68.23 6.76 -38.05
CA ASP A 59 68.00 7.88 -37.13
C ASP A 59 67.38 7.33 -35.85
N GLY A 60 68.10 7.50 -34.74
CA GLY A 60 67.71 7.05 -33.43
C GLY A 60 66.49 7.81 -32.91
N ALA A 61 65.34 7.14 -32.91
CA ALA A 61 64.23 7.52 -32.06
C ALA A 61 64.34 6.70 -30.77
N ALA A 62 64.62 7.39 -29.65
CA ALA A 62 64.52 6.82 -28.31
C ALA A 62 63.09 6.30 -28.10
N SER A 63 62.91 4.98 -28.22
CA SER A 63 61.70 4.30 -27.79
C SER A 63 61.73 4.24 -26.27
N ASN A 64 61.08 5.22 -25.63
CA ASN A 64 60.70 5.09 -24.23
C ASN A 64 59.61 4.02 -24.17
N SER A 65 60.02 2.78 -23.94
CA SER A 65 59.14 1.68 -23.59
C SER A 65 58.49 2.00 -22.24
N LEU A 66 57.34 2.66 -22.26
CA LEU A 66 56.44 2.73 -21.12
C LEU A 66 55.90 1.31 -20.92
N GLU A 67 56.53 0.58 -20.00
CA GLU A 67 55.87 -0.55 -19.37
C GLU A 67 54.53 -0.03 -18.83
N GLU A 68 53.44 -0.49 -19.43
CA GLU A 68 52.09 -0.21 -18.95
C GLU A 68 51.93 -0.95 -17.61
N GLU A 69 52.40 -0.32 -16.53
CA GLU A 69 52.13 -0.73 -15.16
C GLU A 69 50.61 -0.80 -14.99
N LEU A 70 50.05 -2.01 -15.04
CA LEU A 70 48.66 -2.25 -14.69
C LEU A 70 48.48 -1.83 -13.22
N GLU A 71 47.97 -0.61 -13.00
CA GLU A 71 47.52 -0.15 -11.69
C GLU A 71 46.36 -1.04 -11.23
N VAL A 72 46.63 -2.02 -10.37
CA VAL A 72 45.59 -2.86 -9.78
C VAL A 72 45.01 -2.12 -8.57
N THR A 73 43.74 -1.73 -8.67
CA THR A 73 43.00 -1.14 -7.53
C THR A 73 42.25 -2.25 -6.79
N THR A 74 42.62 -2.51 -5.54
CA THR A 74 41.91 -3.45 -4.65
C THR A 74 40.85 -2.71 -3.85
N TYR A 75 39.67 -3.31 -3.68
CA TYR A 75 38.60 -2.76 -2.84
C TYR A 75 38.21 -3.74 -1.73
N TRP A 76 37.88 -3.21 -0.55
CA TRP A 76 37.34 -3.99 0.57
C TRP A 76 36.40 -3.13 1.42
N TRP A 77 35.54 -3.79 2.19
CA TRP A 77 34.65 -3.09 3.12
C TRP A 77 35.41 -2.59 4.35
N GLY A 78 35.23 -1.33 4.70
CA GLY A 78 35.55 -0.82 6.03
C GLY A 78 34.64 -1.41 7.10
N GLU A 79 34.98 -1.14 8.36
CA GLU A 79 34.14 -1.53 9.50
C GLU A 79 32.77 -0.83 9.44
N TRP A 80 31.76 -1.48 10.04
CA TRP A 80 30.46 -0.86 10.22
C TRP A 80 30.55 0.25 11.26
N ALA A 81 30.01 1.42 10.93
CA ALA A 81 29.79 2.48 11.89
C ALA A 81 28.80 2.02 12.97
N LYS A 82 28.76 2.76 14.09
CA LYS A 82 27.74 2.54 15.12
C LYS A 82 26.35 2.85 14.53
N TRP A 83 25.34 2.13 15.03
CA TRP A 83 23.95 2.43 14.71
C TRP A 83 23.57 3.87 15.06
N THR A 84 22.80 4.50 14.17
CA THR A 84 22.17 5.80 14.44
C THR A 84 21.15 5.69 15.56
N ALA A 85 20.76 6.83 16.13
CA ALA A 85 19.58 6.88 16.97
C ALA A 85 18.34 6.37 16.19
N CYS A 86 17.41 5.75 16.93
CA CYS A 86 16.15 5.30 16.36
C CYS A 86 15.32 6.51 15.90
N THR A 87 14.71 6.43 14.71
CA THR A 87 13.87 7.53 14.19
C THR A 87 12.61 7.80 15.01
N ARG A 88 12.19 6.85 15.84
CA ARG A 88 10.99 6.93 16.69
C ARG A 88 11.26 6.39 18.07
N THR A 89 10.49 6.85 19.07
CA THR A 89 10.57 6.39 20.46
C THR A 89 9.56 5.27 20.78
N CYS A 90 8.54 5.10 19.93
CA CYS A 90 7.52 4.06 20.03
C CYS A 90 6.95 3.72 18.63
N GLY A 91 6.18 2.65 18.55
CA GLY A 91 5.40 2.22 17.39
C GLY A 91 6.24 1.74 16.21
N GLY A 92 7.51 1.40 16.43
CA GLY A 92 8.45 0.94 15.41
C GLY A 92 9.09 2.08 14.60
N GLY A 93 10.34 2.40 14.91
CA GLY A 93 11.22 3.27 14.12
C GLY A 93 12.31 2.47 13.41
N VAL A 94 13.17 3.17 12.69
CA VAL A 94 14.31 2.59 11.97
C VAL A 94 15.60 3.19 12.51
N MET A 95 16.62 2.37 12.67
CA MET A 95 18.00 2.81 12.83
C MET A 95 18.82 2.30 11.65
N SER A 96 19.90 3.00 11.32
CA SER A 96 20.79 2.61 10.23
C SER A 96 22.24 2.60 10.67
N GLN A 97 23.06 1.81 9.99
CA GLN A 97 24.51 1.88 10.10
C GLN A 97 25.11 1.78 8.70
N GLU A 98 26.25 2.43 8.51
CA GLU A 98 26.90 2.56 7.21
C GLU A 98 28.34 2.05 7.30
N ARG A 99 28.86 1.60 6.17
CA ARG A 99 30.26 1.26 5.95
C ARG A 99 30.69 1.79 4.59
N HIS A 100 31.96 2.13 4.46
CA HIS A 100 32.52 2.61 3.20
C HIS A 100 33.30 1.52 2.48
N CYS A 101 33.22 1.49 1.15
CA CYS A 101 34.09 0.67 0.33
C CYS A 101 35.45 1.38 0.21
N LEU A 102 36.45 0.84 0.89
CA LEU A 102 37.82 1.35 0.88
C LEU A 102 38.52 0.86 -0.38
N LYS A 103 39.40 1.70 -0.95
CA LYS A 103 40.17 1.40 -2.15
C LYS A 103 41.65 1.67 -1.93
N GLN A 104 42.51 0.80 -2.44
CA GLN A 104 43.97 1.00 -2.45
C GLN A 104 44.54 0.63 -3.81
N ARG A 105 45.35 1.53 -4.36
CA ARG A 105 46.13 1.26 -5.58
C ARG A 105 47.37 0.46 -5.21
N LYS A 106 47.56 -0.69 -5.86
CA LYS A 106 48.77 -1.52 -5.76
C LYS A 106 49.37 -1.71 -7.15
N LYS A 107 50.69 -1.56 -7.25
CA LYS A 107 51.49 -1.93 -8.42
C LYS A 107 51.90 -3.39 -8.27
N VAL A 108 51.06 -4.35 -8.66
CA VAL A 108 51.43 -5.78 -8.66
C VAL A 108 50.84 -6.48 -9.88
N ALA A 109 51.68 -7.26 -10.56
CA ALA A 109 51.31 -8.11 -11.67
C ALA A 109 50.53 -9.36 -11.20
N ALA A 110 49.44 -9.64 -11.90
CA ALA A 110 48.65 -10.88 -11.91
C ALA A 110 47.72 -11.18 -10.71
N GLY A 111 46.42 -11.10 -11.01
CA GLY A 111 45.29 -11.60 -10.22
C GLY A 111 44.00 -11.07 -10.83
N LYS A 112 43.36 -11.88 -11.68
CA LYS A 112 42.35 -11.46 -12.67
C LYS A 112 40.94 -11.26 -12.10
N ASP A 113 40.82 -10.76 -10.88
CA ASP A 113 39.53 -10.45 -10.27
C ASP A 113 39.47 -8.95 -9.97
N ASN A 114 38.59 -8.23 -10.68
CA ASN A 114 38.18 -6.88 -10.30
C ASN A 114 37.46 -6.96 -8.94
N MET A 115 38.24 -6.97 -7.86
CA MET A 115 37.77 -7.07 -6.46
C MET A 115 37.03 -5.79 -6.07
N THR A 116 35.79 -5.66 -6.53
CA THR A 116 34.88 -4.59 -6.12
C THR A 116 34.11 -5.01 -4.87
N CYS A 117 33.74 -4.04 -4.03
CA CYS A 117 32.96 -4.33 -2.84
C CYS A 117 31.57 -4.88 -3.21
N THR A 118 31.28 -6.12 -2.84
CA THR A 118 29.98 -6.75 -3.06
C THR A 118 29.08 -6.63 -1.81
N GLY A 119 27.80 -6.32 -2.03
CA GLY A 119 26.81 -6.11 -0.96
C GLY A 119 26.49 -4.63 -0.68
N THR A 120 25.71 -4.36 0.36
CA THR A 120 25.21 -3.00 0.63
C THR A 120 26.18 -2.18 1.50
N PRO A 121 26.28 -0.86 1.25
CA PRO A 121 27.03 0.06 2.11
C PRO A 121 26.24 0.48 3.36
N LYS A 122 24.93 0.26 3.38
CA LYS A 122 24.03 0.64 4.46
C LYS A 122 23.16 -0.54 4.89
N LYS A 123 22.91 -0.63 6.19
CA LYS A 123 21.98 -1.60 6.81
C LYS A 123 20.99 -0.86 7.67
N TYR A 124 19.80 -1.44 7.78
CA TYR A 124 18.69 -0.90 8.55
C TYR A 124 18.20 -1.95 9.54
N HIS A 125 17.69 -1.49 10.68
CA HIS A 125 17.13 -2.34 11.71
C HIS A 125 15.92 -1.66 12.35
N LEU A 126 14.89 -2.45 12.68
CA LEU A 126 13.69 -1.95 13.36
C LEU A 126 13.99 -1.71 14.84
N CYS A 127 13.49 -0.63 15.41
CA CYS A 127 13.76 -0.25 16.80
C CYS A 127 12.51 0.31 17.46
N ASN A 128 12.48 0.27 18.80
CA ASN A 128 11.37 0.83 19.60
C ASN A 128 9.98 0.34 19.14
N THR A 129 9.83 -0.98 19.00
CA THR A 129 8.63 -1.65 18.45
C THR A 129 7.42 -1.65 19.38
N LYS A 130 7.59 -1.28 20.65
CA LYS A 130 6.49 -1.12 21.61
C LYS A 130 5.49 -0.09 21.10
N GLU A 131 4.20 -0.40 21.14
CA GLU A 131 3.15 0.48 20.64
C GLU A 131 3.17 1.87 21.29
N CYS A 132 2.77 2.88 20.51
CA CYS A 132 2.59 4.23 21.04
C CYS A 132 1.28 4.33 21.83
N PRO A 133 1.18 5.26 22.81
CA PRO A 133 -0.08 5.54 23.50
C PRO A 133 -1.21 5.87 22.52
N ALA A 134 -2.40 5.30 22.75
CA ALA A 134 -3.57 5.43 21.87
C ALA A 134 -4.11 6.86 21.74
N THR A 135 -3.71 7.78 22.62
CA THR A 135 -4.14 9.19 22.61
C THR A 135 -3.31 10.08 21.69
N GLY A 136 -2.27 9.53 21.04
CA GLY A 136 -1.36 10.26 20.16
C GLY A 136 -1.80 10.32 18.70
N ARG A 137 -1.22 11.25 17.93
CA ARG A 137 -1.33 11.27 16.46
C ARG A 137 -0.51 10.14 15.87
N SER A 138 -0.88 9.64 14.68
CA SER A 138 0.00 8.72 13.97
C SER A 138 1.29 9.43 13.52
N PHE A 139 2.40 8.71 13.37
CA PHE A 139 3.65 9.33 12.91
C PHE A 139 3.53 10.00 11.53
N ARG A 140 2.59 9.53 10.69
CA ARG A 140 2.26 10.14 9.40
C ARG A 140 1.50 11.46 9.59
N GLU A 141 0.56 11.49 10.52
CA GLU A 141 -0.17 12.71 10.91
C GLU A 141 0.75 13.75 11.53
N GLU A 142 1.69 13.35 12.40
CA GLU A 142 2.68 14.25 13.00
C GLU A 142 3.54 14.94 11.94
N GLN A 143 3.95 14.20 10.90
CA GLN A 143 4.71 14.78 9.79
C GLN A 143 3.90 15.82 9.01
N CYS A 144 2.63 15.52 8.68
CA CYS A 144 1.77 16.53 8.05
C CYS A 144 1.53 17.73 8.97
N TRP A 145 1.27 17.48 10.25
CA TRP A 145 1.04 18.51 11.26
C TRP A 145 2.25 19.45 11.42
N SER A 146 3.47 18.95 11.21
CA SER A 146 4.68 19.78 11.24
C SER A 146 4.71 20.90 10.18
N PHE A 147 3.91 20.79 9.11
CA PHE A 147 3.75 21.87 8.13
C PHE A 147 2.82 22.99 8.60
N ASN A 148 2.07 22.81 9.69
CA ASN A 148 1.17 23.85 10.22
C ASN A 148 1.93 25.10 10.70
N SER A 149 3.19 24.93 11.12
CA SER A 149 4.05 26.04 11.52
C SER A 149 4.71 26.77 10.34
N GLN A 150 4.52 26.30 9.10
CA GLN A 150 5.10 26.92 7.91
C GLN A 150 4.11 27.91 7.28
N LEU A 151 4.62 29.07 6.85
CA LEU A 151 3.85 30.04 6.08
C LEU A 151 3.90 29.69 4.60
N TYR A 152 2.73 29.51 4.00
CA TYR A 152 2.56 29.35 2.56
C TYR A 152 1.83 30.59 2.04
N SER A 153 2.52 31.41 1.23
CA SER A 153 1.96 32.66 0.69
C SER A 153 1.38 33.58 1.77
N GLY A 154 2.03 33.67 2.93
CA GLY A 154 1.63 34.54 4.04
C GLY A 154 0.55 33.97 4.98
N ARG A 155 0.08 32.73 4.76
CA ARG A 155 -0.92 32.07 5.62
C ARG A 155 -0.40 30.74 6.15
N ASN A 156 -0.83 30.38 7.35
CA ASN A 156 -0.70 29.02 7.86
C ASN A 156 -1.92 28.20 7.41
N TYR A 157 -1.74 26.89 7.40
CA TYR A 157 -2.80 25.96 7.05
C TYR A 157 -2.80 24.80 8.04
N GLN A 158 -3.97 24.19 8.23
CA GLN A 158 -4.08 22.94 8.96
C GLN A 158 -3.95 21.78 7.98
N TRP A 159 -2.84 21.06 8.07
CA TRP A 159 -2.51 19.93 7.23
C TRP A 159 -2.91 18.62 7.90
N LYS A 160 -3.50 17.73 7.11
CA LYS A 160 -3.84 16.35 7.46
C LYS A 160 -3.33 15.40 6.37
N PRO A 161 -3.01 14.14 6.69
CA PRO A 161 -2.60 13.18 5.67
C PRO A 161 -3.76 12.83 4.74
N LEU A 162 -3.44 12.62 3.45
CA LEU A 162 -4.29 11.88 2.53
C LEU A 162 -3.83 10.42 2.54
N TYR A 163 -4.67 9.53 3.04
CA TYR A 163 -4.35 8.10 3.02
C TYR A 163 -4.62 7.51 1.63
N PRO A 164 -3.78 6.54 1.20
CA PRO A 164 -3.96 5.98 -0.11
C PRO A 164 -5.35 5.34 -0.34
N ASP A 165 -5.91 4.68 0.66
CA ASP A 165 -7.20 4.02 0.41
C ASP A 165 -8.40 4.98 0.23
N ASP A 166 -8.21 6.30 0.35
CA ASP A 166 -9.28 7.28 0.46
C ASP A 166 -9.44 8.15 -0.81
N TYR A 167 -8.48 8.16 -1.76
CA TYR A 167 -8.51 9.01 -2.97
C TYR A 167 -7.73 8.41 -4.16
N VAL A 168 -7.88 8.95 -5.36
CA VAL A 168 -7.03 8.61 -6.53
C VAL A 168 -5.62 9.16 -6.29
N HIS A 169 -4.61 8.31 -6.17
CA HIS A 169 -3.25 8.77 -5.91
C HIS A 169 -2.60 9.45 -7.09
N ILE A 170 -1.81 10.47 -6.76
CA ILE A 170 -0.80 11.02 -7.64
C ILE A 170 0.42 10.06 -7.72
N SER A 171 0.68 9.31 -6.64
CA SER A 171 1.77 8.32 -6.57
C SER A 171 1.32 6.98 -5.98
N SER A 172 1.74 5.87 -6.59
CA SER A 172 1.52 4.52 -6.05
C SER A 172 2.50 4.15 -4.93
N ASN A 173 3.50 5.00 -4.63
CA ASN A 173 4.46 4.75 -3.57
C ASN A 173 3.88 5.18 -2.21
N PRO A 174 3.62 4.24 -1.26
CA PRO A 174 3.07 4.59 0.05
C PRO A 174 4.05 5.36 0.93
N CYS A 175 5.33 5.46 0.55
CA CYS A 175 6.33 6.29 1.23
C CYS A 175 6.41 7.71 0.71
N ASP A 176 5.54 8.09 -0.23
CA ASP A 176 5.25 9.49 -0.49
C ASP A 176 4.23 9.97 0.56
N LEU A 177 4.62 10.97 1.33
CA LEU A 177 3.76 11.63 2.31
C LEU A 177 2.92 12.68 1.59
N HIS A 178 1.67 12.32 1.33
CA HIS A 178 0.65 13.24 0.83
C HIS A 178 -0.04 13.93 1.99
N CYS A 179 0.05 15.26 2.06
CA CYS A 179 -0.72 16.06 3.00
C CYS A 179 -1.67 16.98 2.23
N THR A 180 -2.87 17.16 2.77
CA THR A 180 -3.86 18.10 2.28
C THR A 180 -4.30 19.04 3.38
N THR A 181 -4.82 20.17 2.97
CA THR A 181 -5.46 21.13 3.85
C THR A 181 -6.84 20.62 4.28
N THR A 182 -7.35 21.10 5.41
CA THR A 182 -8.65 20.67 5.95
C THR A 182 -9.81 20.88 4.96
N ASP A 183 -9.73 21.90 4.11
CA ASP A 183 -10.68 22.26 3.04
C ASP A 183 -10.38 21.57 1.70
N GLY A 184 -9.29 20.78 1.61
CA GLY A 184 -8.89 20.06 0.41
C GLY A 184 -8.33 20.91 -0.72
N GLN A 185 -8.17 22.23 -0.54
CA GLN A 185 -7.80 23.15 -1.63
C GLN A 185 -6.32 23.09 -2.01
N ARG A 186 -5.49 22.65 -1.07
CA ARG A 186 -4.02 22.57 -1.24
C ARG A 186 -3.52 21.21 -0.85
N GLN A 187 -2.57 20.72 -1.65
CA GLN A 187 -1.88 19.46 -1.45
C GLN A 187 -0.36 19.68 -1.52
N LEU A 188 0.36 18.91 -0.73
CA LEU A 188 1.82 18.80 -0.81
C LEU A 188 2.20 17.32 -0.82
N MET A 189 3.31 17.02 -1.48
CA MET A 189 3.88 15.68 -1.54
C MET A 189 5.37 15.77 -1.23
N VAL A 190 5.80 15.07 -0.19
CA VAL A 190 7.21 14.98 0.23
C VAL A 190 7.53 13.53 0.57
N THR A 191 8.81 13.17 0.69
CA THR A 191 9.19 11.83 1.14
C THR A 191 8.86 11.65 2.61
N ALA A 192 8.18 10.55 2.96
CA ALA A 192 7.93 10.18 4.34
C ALA A 192 9.25 9.83 5.04
N ARG A 193 9.38 10.23 6.31
CA ARG A 193 10.58 9.93 7.11
C ARG A 193 10.75 8.43 7.34
N ASP A 194 12.00 7.98 7.43
CA ASP A 194 12.32 6.60 7.79
C ASP A 194 11.67 6.21 9.12
N GLY A 195 11.02 5.05 9.19
CA GLY A 195 10.17 4.67 10.33
C GLY A 195 8.68 4.93 10.14
N THR A 196 8.27 5.58 9.05
CA THR A 196 6.83 5.77 8.75
C THR A 196 6.19 4.48 8.28
N SER A 197 5.07 4.09 8.90
CA SER A 197 4.31 2.93 8.42
C SER A 197 3.85 3.12 6.98
N CYS A 198 4.03 2.07 6.19
CA CYS A 198 3.57 1.97 4.82
C CYS A 198 2.96 0.59 4.57
N LYS A 199 2.20 0.47 3.50
CA LYS A 199 1.50 -0.76 3.16
C LYS A 199 1.24 -0.82 1.66
N PHE A 200 1.48 -1.99 1.09
CA PHE A 200 0.93 -2.39 -0.19
C PHE A 200 -0.21 -3.40 0.00
N SER A 201 -0.89 -3.77 -1.08
CA SER A 201 -1.93 -4.80 -1.05
C SER A 201 -1.42 -6.12 -0.47
N SER A 202 -0.15 -6.47 -0.73
CA SER A 202 0.48 -7.74 -0.36
C SER A 202 1.15 -7.74 1.03
N TYR A 203 1.68 -6.62 1.50
CA TYR A 203 2.40 -6.58 2.78
C TYR A 203 2.33 -5.22 3.48
N ARG A 204 2.60 -5.25 4.78
CA ARG A 204 2.84 -4.05 5.60
C ARG A 204 4.34 -3.88 5.80
N GLY A 205 4.76 -2.63 5.93
CA GLY A 205 6.15 -2.29 6.02
C GLY A 205 6.39 -0.96 6.69
N VAL A 206 7.63 -0.52 6.58
CA VAL A 206 8.10 0.77 7.04
C VAL A 206 8.91 1.45 5.95
N CYS A 207 8.79 2.76 5.86
CA CYS A 207 9.56 3.55 4.93
C CYS A 207 11.03 3.55 5.33
N VAL A 208 11.88 3.27 4.33
CA VAL A 208 13.33 3.29 4.40
C VAL A 208 13.83 3.85 3.08
N ASP A 209 14.52 4.99 3.11
CA ASP A 209 15.08 5.63 1.92
C ASP A 209 14.03 5.84 0.81
N GLY A 210 12.84 6.28 1.21
CA GLY A 210 11.69 6.53 0.31
C GLY A 210 11.02 5.27 -0.25
N LYS A 211 11.43 4.07 0.13
CA LYS A 211 10.82 2.79 -0.28
C LYS A 211 10.10 2.12 0.89
N CYS A 212 9.02 1.42 0.59
CA CYS A 212 8.30 0.67 1.60
C CYS A 212 8.90 -0.73 1.75
N GLU A 213 9.60 -0.95 2.85
CA GLU A 213 10.30 -2.20 3.09
C GLU A 213 9.47 -3.09 4.04
N PRO A 214 9.34 -4.40 3.75
CA PRO A 214 8.47 -5.29 4.50
C PRO A 214 8.96 -5.50 5.93
N ILE A 215 8.01 -5.59 6.86
CA ILE A 215 8.26 -6.08 8.22
C ILE A 215 7.60 -7.44 8.33
N GLY A 216 8.38 -8.47 8.66
CA GLY A 216 7.84 -9.80 8.88
C GLY A 216 6.94 -9.84 10.12
N CYS A 217 6.10 -10.86 10.21
CA CYS A 217 5.23 -11.07 11.39
C CYS A 217 6.01 -11.30 12.69
N ASP A 218 7.30 -11.60 12.58
CA ASP A 218 8.29 -11.73 13.66
C ASP A 218 8.85 -10.38 14.13
N GLY A 219 8.40 -9.27 13.52
CA GLY A 219 8.87 -7.92 13.83
C GLY A 219 10.24 -7.59 13.24
N VAL A 220 10.75 -8.40 12.30
CA VAL A 220 12.07 -8.20 11.69
C VAL A 220 11.92 -7.50 10.34
N LEU A 221 12.70 -6.42 10.14
CA LEU A 221 12.75 -5.70 8.88
C LEU A 221 13.39 -6.57 7.79
N PHE A 222 12.80 -6.57 6.59
CA PHE A 222 13.15 -7.44 5.45
C PHE A 222 12.91 -8.93 5.67
N SER A 223 12.24 -9.33 6.76
CA SER A 223 11.85 -10.72 6.96
C SER A 223 10.71 -11.10 6.00
N SER A 224 10.83 -12.28 5.40
CA SER A 224 9.79 -12.88 4.55
C SER A 224 8.70 -13.58 5.36
N ASN A 225 8.76 -13.53 6.69
CA ASN A 225 7.80 -14.20 7.54
C ASN A 225 6.44 -13.49 7.51
N THR A 226 5.38 -14.24 7.22
CA THR A 226 4.02 -13.68 7.10
C THR A 226 3.07 -14.27 8.13
N LEU A 227 2.03 -13.49 8.44
CA LEU A 227 0.91 -13.99 9.24
C LEU A 227 0.12 -15.00 8.42
N ASP A 228 -0.28 -16.09 9.06
CA ASP A 228 -1.23 -17.03 8.49
C ASP A 228 -2.65 -16.43 8.44
N LYS A 229 -3.59 -17.23 7.92
CA LYS A 229 -5.02 -16.89 7.88
C LYS A 229 -5.69 -16.88 9.26
N CYS A 230 -4.93 -16.93 10.37
CA CYS A 230 -5.34 -16.88 11.78
C CYS A 230 -4.60 -15.80 12.60
N GLY A 231 -3.77 -14.98 11.94
CA GLY A 231 -2.98 -13.96 12.59
C GLY A 231 -1.82 -14.52 13.42
N VAL A 232 -1.40 -15.76 13.16
CA VAL A 232 -0.24 -16.42 13.79
C VAL A 232 0.94 -16.32 12.83
N CYS A 233 2.09 -15.85 13.34
CA CYS A 233 3.30 -15.73 12.53
C CYS A 233 3.81 -17.12 12.13
N GLN A 234 4.00 -17.36 10.82
CA GLN A 234 4.38 -18.68 10.29
C GLN A 234 3.44 -19.82 10.71
N GLY A 235 2.18 -19.50 11.00
CA GLY A 235 1.17 -20.49 11.33
C GLY A 235 0.69 -21.27 10.11
N ASP A 236 0.03 -22.40 10.36
CA ASP A 236 -0.57 -23.25 9.33
C ASP A 236 -2.06 -22.91 9.08
N GLY A 237 -2.61 -21.94 9.81
CA GLY A 237 -4.01 -21.55 9.74
C GLY A 237 -4.98 -22.51 10.42
N SER A 238 -4.51 -23.42 11.27
CA SER A 238 -5.37 -24.36 12.01
C SER A 238 -5.96 -23.76 13.30
N SER A 239 -5.38 -22.68 13.82
CA SER A 239 -5.73 -22.06 15.12
C SER A 239 -7.04 -21.25 15.12
N CYS A 240 -7.72 -21.13 13.99
CA CYS A 240 -8.96 -20.39 13.86
C CYS A 240 -9.83 -20.92 12.73
N SER A 241 -11.11 -20.55 12.76
CA SER A 241 -12.08 -20.80 11.70
C SER A 241 -12.63 -19.47 11.18
N ARG A 242 -12.79 -19.36 9.86
CA ARG A 242 -13.40 -18.18 9.23
C ARG A 242 -14.92 -18.32 9.26
N VAL A 243 -15.59 -17.38 9.90
CA VAL A 243 -17.05 -17.28 9.96
C VAL A 243 -17.52 -16.16 9.05
N THR A 244 -18.55 -16.45 8.27
CA THR A 244 -19.17 -15.49 7.33
C THR A 244 -20.66 -15.39 7.63
N GLY A 245 -21.19 -14.18 7.63
CA GLY A 245 -22.61 -13.88 7.81
C GLY A 245 -23.14 -12.97 6.71
N ASN A 246 -24.44 -13.05 6.44
CA ASN A 246 -25.15 -12.11 5.57
C ASN A 246 -26.35 -11.55 6.32
N PHE A 247 -26.48 -10.24 6.36
CA PHE A 247 -27.66 -9.56 6.88
C PHE A 247 -28.47 -8.99 5.73
N ARG A 248 -29.74 -9.42 5.65
CA ARG A 248 -30.73 -8.94 4.69
C ARG A 248 -32.05 -8.63 5.36
N ARG A 249 -32.19 -7.42 5.90
CA ARG A 249 -33.44 -6.94 6.50
C ARG A 249 -33.68 -5.48 6.14
N GLY A 250 -34.95 -5.11 6.03
CA GLY A 250 -35.40 -3.73 5.93
C GLY A 250 -35.72 -3.18 7.33
N ALA A 251 -35.95 -1.87 7.42
CA ALA A 251 -36.30 -1.22 8.67
C ALA A 251 -37.66 -1.71 9.19
N LEU A 252 -37.67 -2.41 10.34
CA LEU A 252 -38.91 -2.71 11.08
C LEU A 252 -39.31 -1.54 11.99
N SER A 253 -38.33 -0.76 12.44
CA SER A 253 -38.49 0.45 13.23
C SER A 253 -37.35 1.43 12.90
N LEU A 254 -37.60 2.73 13.08
CA LEU A 254 -36.55 3.74 13.00
C LEU A 254 -35.58 3.56 14.17
N GLY A 255 -34.31 3.94 13.96
CA GLY A 255 -33.28 3.84 14.99
C GLY A 255 -32.33 2.66 14.81
N TYR A 256 -31.67 2.26 15.89
CA TYR A 256 -30.65 1.21 15.88
C TYR A 256 -31.28 -0.17 15.96
N SER A 257 -30.88 -1.06 15.06
CA SER A 257 -31.20 -2.48 15.07
C SER A 257 -29.93 -3.30 15.19
N PHE A 258 -29.95 -4.26 16.12
CA PHE A 258 -28.85 -5.20 16.30
C PHE A 258 -28.73 -6.16 15.11
N ILE A 259 -27.50 -6.40 14.65
CA ILE A 259 -27.18 -7.34 13.58
C ILE A 259 -26.58 -8.61 14.18
N THR A 260 -25.44 -8.48 14.85
CA THR A 260 -24.70 -9.59 15.44
C THR A 260 -23.68 -9.07 16.45
N GLN A 261 -23.24 -9.95 17.32
CA GLN A 261 -22.07 -9.75 18.17
C GLN A 261 -20.86 -10.46 17.56
N ILE A 262 -19.68 -9.84 17.68
CA ILE A 262 -18.39 -10.44 17.33
C ILE A 262 -17.61 -10.64 18.64
N PRO A 263 -17.21 -11.87 18.97
CA PRO A 263 -16.61 -12.17 20.27
C PRO A 263 -15.17 -11.67 20.37
N GLU A 264 -14.71 -11.46 21.60
CA GLU A 264 -13.30 -11.17 21.93
C GLU A 264 -12.33 -12.15 21.25
N GLY A 265 -11.13 -11.67 20.88
CA GLY A 265 -10.12 -12.47 20.19
C GLY A 265 -10.34 -12.63 18.69
N SER A 266 -11.47 -12.15 18.16
CA SER A 266 -11.74 -12.13 16.72
C SER A 266 -10.78 -11.20 15.99
N TRP A 267 -10.32 -11.61 14.80
CA TRP A 267 -9.38 -10.86 13.97
C TRP A 267 -9.76 -10.97 12.48
N ASP A 268 -9.12 -10.16 11.62
CA ASP A 268 -9.50 -9.95 10.21
C ASP A 268 -11.01 -9.74 9.98
N ILE A 269 -11.61 -8.84 10.78
CA ILE A 269 -13.03 -8.52 10.72
C ILE A 269 -13.28 -7.59 9.52
N GLN A 270 -14.25 -7.95 8.68
CA GLN A 270 -14.73 -7.13 7.57
C GLN A 270 -16.24 -7.10 7.55
N ILE A 271 -16.81 -5.90 7.52
CA ILE A 271 -18.25 -5.64 7.48
C ILE A 271 -18.46 -4.70 6.31
N ILE A 272 -19.02 -5.22 5.23
CA ILE A 272 -19.05 -4.54 3.94
C ILE A 272 -20.49 -4.50 3.44
N GLU A 273 -20.97 -3.29 3.15
CA GLU A 273 -22.24 -3.09 2.49
C GLU A 273 -22.19 -3.58 1.04
N ARG A 274 -23.19 -4.35 0.61
CA ARG A 274 -23.26 -4.94 -0.74
C ARG A 274 -24.06 -4.09 -1.72
N LYS A 275 -24.99 -3.27 -1.22
CA LYS A 275 -25.80 -2.35 -2.00
C LYS A 275 -25.88 -1.04 -1.25
N LYS A 276 -25.65 0.07 -1.94
CA LYS A 276 -25.70 1.41 -1.36
C LYS A 276 -26.98 1.60 -0.55
N SER A 277 -26.84 2.06 0.68
CA SER A 277 -27.95 2.49 1.52
C SER A 277 -27.68 3.84 2.17
N ALA A 278 -28.74 4.55 2.51
CA ALA A 278 -28.69 5.73 3.39
C ALA A 278 -28.52 5.33 4.87
N ASP A 279 -28.73 4.06 5.20
CA ASP A 279 -28.52 3.53 6.55
C ASP A 279 -27.05 3.51 6.93
N VAL A 280 -26.77 3.51 8.23
CA VAL A 280 -25.42 3.66 8.77
C VAL A 280 -25.07 2.47 9.64
N LEU A 281 -23.89 1.88 9.46
CA LEU A 281 -23.36 0.88 10.40
C LEU A 281 -22.89 1.57 11.68
N ALA A 282 -23.17 0.99 12.83
CA ALA A 282 -22.65 1.45 14.11
C ALA A 282 -22.04 0.31 14.90
N VAL A 283 -21.09 0.64 15.77
CA VAL A 283 -20.37 -0.33 16.59
C VAL A 283 -20.44 0.10 18.03
N THR A 284 -20.84 -0.82 18.91
CA THR A 284 -20.85 -0.62 20.36
C THR A 284 -20.03 -1.70 21.04
N ASP A 285 -19.69 -1.47 22.31
CA ASP A 285 -19.33 -2.55 23.21
C ASP A 285 -20.56 -3.43 23.56
N GLN A 286 -20.34 -4.45 24.40
CA GLN A 286 -21.40 -5.35 24.86
C GLN A 286 -22.45 -4.66 25.75
N ALA A 287 -22.09 -3.56 26.43
CA ALA A 287 -22.99 -2.79 27.29
C ALA A 287 -23.86 -1.77 26.51
N GLY A 288 -23.57 -1.55 25.23
CA GLY A 288 -24.28 -0.61 24.36
C GLY A 288 -23.63 0.78 24.27
N ASN A 289 -22.43 0.98 24.81
CA ASN A 289 -21.68 2.22 24.62
C ASN A 289 -21.11 2.27 23.20
N PHE A 290 -21.39 3.34 22.48
CA PHE A 290 -20.95 3.49 21.10
C PHE A 290 -19.46 3.80 21.00
N PHE A 291 -18.77 3.06 20.13
CA PHE A 291 -17.44 3.44 19.66
C PHE A 291 -17.50 4.51 18.58
N PHE A 292 -18.41 4.36 17.61
CA PHE A 292 -18.67 5.33 16.56
C PHE A 292 -20.05 5.13 15.92
N ASN A 293 -20.54 6.17 15.24
CA ASN A 293 -21.88 6.30 14.69
C ASN A 293 -23.00 6.13 15.73
N GLY A 294 -22.76 6.68 16.92
CA GLY A 294 -23.68 6.62 18.07
C GLY A 294 -24.55 7.87 18.25
N ALA A 295 -25.52 7.76 19.16
CA ALA A 295 -26.37 8.89 19.59
C ALA A 295 -27.02 9.66 18.43
N TYR A 296 -27.45 8.96 17.38
CA TYR A 296 -28.07 9.54 16.18
C TYR A 296 -27.17 10.51 15.40
N LYS A 297 -25.86 10.48 15.67
CA LYS A 297 -24.85 11.25 14.95
C LYS A 297 -24.00 10.30 14.11
N VAL A 298 -23.78 10.69 12.87
CA VAL A 298 -22.86 9.99 11.95
C VAL A 298 -21.50 10.63 12.06
N ASP A 299 -20.49 9.82 12.38
CA ASP A 299 -19.11 10.27 12.41
C ASP A 299 -18.52 10.35 10.99
N SER A 300 -17.55 11.25 10.80
CA SER A 300 -16.83 11.34 9.53
C SER A 300 -15.98 10.09 9.29
N PRO A 301 -15.79 9.65 8.03
CA PRO A 301 -14.89 8.55 7.69
C PRO A 301 -13.48 8.73 8.26
N GLN A 302 -13.04 7.82 9.13
CA GLN A 302 -11.72 7.87 9.76
C GLN A 302 -11.31 6.52 10.37
N ASN A 303 -10.15 6.47 11.01
CA ASN A 303 -9.71 5.33 11.79
C ASN A 303 -10.05 5.56 13.27
N PHE A 304 -10.73 4.60 13.90
CA PHE A 304 -11.12 4.66 15.31
C PHE A 304 -10.30 3.69 16.14
N HIS A 305 -9.84 4.13 17.31
CA HIS A 305 -9.30 3.25 18.34
C HIS A 305 -10.47 2.68 19.16
N ALA A 306 -10.71 1.37 19.06
CA ALA A 306 -11.83 0.69 19.70
C ALA A 306 -11.49 -0.78 19.93
N ALA A 307 -11.97 -1.35 21.05
CA ALA A 307 -11.75 -2.76 21.43
C ALA A 307 -10.30 -3.23 21.21
N GLY A 308 -9.34 -2.47 21.74
CA GLY A 308 -7.91 -2.82 21.70
C GLY A 308 -7.23 -2.71 20.34
N THR A 309 -7.92 -2.24 19.30
CA THR A 309 -7.38 -2.20 17.94
C THR A 309 -7.87 -0.97 17.15
N ILE A 310 -7.49 -0.91 15.87
CA ILE A 310 -7.86 0.18 14.96
C ILE A 310 -8.92 -0.31 13.97
N PHE A 311 -10.10 0.32 14.03
CA PHE A 311 -11.18 0.14 13.08
C PHE A 311 -11.08 1.18 11.99
N LYS A 312 -10.91 0.74 10.74
CA LYS A 312 -11.03 1.59 9.57
C LYS A 312 -12.51 1.65 9.17
N TYR A 313 -13.13 2.80 9.39
CA TYR A 313 -14.50 3.08 8.96
C TYR A 313 -14.48 4.01 7.75
N ARG A 314 -15.16 3.61 6.68
CA ARG A 314 -15.32 4.43 5.47
C ARG A 314 -16.74 4.37 4.95
N ARG A 315 -17.17 5.50 4.40
CA ARG A 315 -18.50 5.69 3.84
C ARG A 315 -18.44 6.82 2.80
N PRO A 316 -19.19 6.73 1.69
CA PRO A 316 -19.46 7.88 0.83
C PRO A 316 -20.10 9.03 1.63
N MET A 317 -19.75 10.29 1.34
CA MET A 317 -20.36 11.44 2.02
C MET A 317 -21.79 11.68 1.52
N ASP A 318 -22.06 11.25 0.28
CA ASP A 318 -23.38 11.26 -0.36
C ASP A 318 -23.70 9.86 -0.93
N VAL A 319 -24.96 9.45 -0.89
CA VAL A 319 -25.46 8.19 -1.50
C VAL A 319 -25.23 8.18 -3.02
N TYR A 320 -25.19 9.35 -3.67
CA TYR A 320 -24.91 9.47 -5.10
C TYR A 320 -23.42 9.33 -5.45
N GLU A 321 -22.51 9.55 -4.49
CA GLU A 321 -21.07 9.33 -4.69
C GLU A 321 -20.76 7.85 -4.92
N THR A 322 -19.70 7.57 -5.68
CA THR A 322 -19.24 6.22 -5.93
C THR A 322 -18.63 5.61 -4.66
N GLY A 323 -19.03 4.39 -4.31
CA GLY A 323 -18.53 3.69 -3.13
C GLY A 323 -19.63 2.98 -2.35
N ILE A 324 -19.22 2.34 -1.25
CA ILE A 324 -20.06 1.58 -0.31
C ILE A 324 -19.53 1.78 1.11
N GLU A 325 -20.39 1.66 2.12
CA GLU A 325 -19.96 1.70 3.52
C GLU A 325 -19.20 0.41 3.89
N TYR A 326 -18.09 0.55 4.61
CA TYR A 326 -17.38 -0.59 5.17
C TYR A 326 -16.67 -0.28 6.49
N ILE A 327 -16.58 -1.31 7.33
CA ILE A 327 -15.80 -1.33 8.57
C ILE A 327 -14.85 -2.52 8.47
N VAL A 328 -13.55 -2.27 8.62
CA VAL A 328 -12.54 -3.33 8.66
C VAL A 328 -11.58 -3.14 9.83
N THR A 329 -11.19 -4.23 10.48
CA THR A 329 -10.09 -4.24 11.44
C THR A 329 -9.27 -5.52 11.26
N LYS A 330 -7.96 -5.44 11.54
CA LYS A 330 -7.11 -6.63 11.55
C LYS A 330 -7.09 -7.34 12.90
N GLY A 331 -7.54 -6.69 13.98
CA GLY A 331 -7.63 -7.28 15.32
C GLY A 331 -6.27 -7.72 15.88
N PRO A 332 -6.26 -8.62 16.88
CA PRO A 332 -7.45 -9.14 17.56
C PRO A 332 -8.19 -8.03 18.34
N ILE A 333 -9.50 -8.19 18.54
CA ILE A 333 -10.26 -7.33 19.46
C ILE A 333 -10.10 -7.85 20.90
N ASP A 334 -9.92 -6.95 21.87
CA ASP A 334 -9.72 -7.28 23.29
C ASP A 334 -11.01 -7.35 24.11
N GLN A 335 -12.16 -7.08 23.47
CA GLN A 335 -13.49 -7.25 24.05
C GLN A 335 -14.52 -7.52 22.95
N ALA A 336 -15.65 -8.11 23.31
CA ALA A 336 -16.75 -8.34 22.39
C ALA A 336 -17.38 -7.01 21.91
N ILE A 337 -17.77 -6.98 20.64
CA ILE A 337 -18.42 -5.81 20.02
C ILE A 337 -19.76 -6.19 19.42
N ASN A 338 -20.71 -5.26 19.44
CA ASN A 338 -21.98 -5.41 18.76
C ASN A 338 -21.98 -4.57 17.48
N ILE A 339 -22.48 -5.16 16.40
CA ILE A 339 -22.69 -4.47 15.14
C ILE A 339 -24.17 -4.14 15.01
N LEU A 340 -24.45 -2.88 14.73
CA LEU A 340 -25.78 -2.35 14.57
C LEU A 340 -25.92 -1.67 13.20
N VAL A 341 -27.17 -1.53 12.76
CA VAL A 341 -27.54 -0.64 11.67
C VAL A 341 -28.50 0.40 12.21
N HIS A 342 -28.27 1.65 11.84
CA HIS A 342 -29.15 2.76 12.13
C HIS A 342 -29.99 3.10 10.89
N PHE A 343 -31.30 2.86 10.99
CA PHE A 343 -32.27 3.14 9.93
C PHE A 343 -32.80 4.58 10.05
N HIS A 344 -32.50 5.42 9.06
CA HIS A 344 -32.98 6.82 9.00
C HIS A 344 -34.41 6.93 8.46
N PHE A 345 -34.81 6.02 7.57
CA PHE A 345 -36.13 6.05 6.92
C PHE A 345 -36.76 4.66 6.91
N LEU A 346 -38.09 4.60 7.03
CA LEU A 346 -38.86 3.36 6.82
C LEU A 346 -39.05 3.13 5.32
N LEU A 347 -37.95 2.91 4.59
CA LEU A 347 -38.01 2.52 3.18
C LEU A 347 -38.11 0.99 3.09
N HIS A 348 -38.94 0.49 2.16
CA HIS A 348 -39.11 -0.95 1.90
C HIS A 348 -37.90 -1.61 1.19
N HIS A 349 -36.74 -0.94 1.13
CA HIS A 349 -35.53 -1.52 0.55
C HIS A 349 -34.74 -2.30 1.60
N PHE A 350 -34.47 -3.57 1.29
CA PHE A 350 -33.64 -4.42 2.13
C PHE A 350 -32.19 -3.96 2.08
N ARG A 351 -31.59 -3.77 3.25
CA ARG A 351 -30.15 -3.57 3.36
C ARG A 351 -29.44 -4.91 3.18
N HIS A 352 -28.32 -4.91 2.47
CA HIS A 352 -27.51 -6.11 2.23
C HIS A 352 -26.11 -5.89 2.77
N ILE A 353 -25.74 -6.61 3.83
CA ILE A 353 -24.41 -6.52 4.45
C ILE A 353 -23.78 -7.90 4.47
N ASN A 354 -22.51 -7.97 4.07
CA ASN A 354 -21.69 -9.16 4.25
C ASN A 354 -20.71 -8.93 5.38
N MET A 355 -20.56 -9.94 6.23
CA MET A 355 -19.68 -9.90 7.39
C MET A 355 -18.77 -11.11 7.36
N THR A 356 -17.50 -10.91 7.65
CA THR A 356 -16.52 -11.99 7.83
C THR A 356 -15.66 -11.69 9.04
N ALA A 357 -15.40 -12.70 9.86
CA ALA A 357 -14.44 -12.64 10.95
C ALA A 357 -13.74 -13.99 11.09
N ALA A 358 -12.50 -13.99 11.56
CA ALA A 358 -11.81 -15.22 11.93
C ALA A 358 -11.86 -15.39 13.46
N LEU A 359 -12.42 -16.52 13.89
CA LEU A 359 -12.68 -16.86 15.28
C LEU A 359 -11.76 -17.98 15.72
N ARG A 360 -11.11 -17.83 16.89
CA ARG A 360 -10.41 -18.95 17.53
C ARG A 360 -11.44 -19.85 18.22
N PRO A 361 -11.30 -21.19 18.16
CA PRO A 361 -12.13 -22.07 18.98
C PRO A 361 -11.91 -21.74 20.46
N LEU A 362 -13.02 -21.68 21.21
CA LEU A 362 -13.04 -21.43 22.65
C LEU A 362 -12.34 -22.54 23.43
#